data_AF-A0A8E0IHK2-F1
#
_entry.id   AF-A0A8E0IHK2-F1
#
_cell.length_a   1.000
_cell.length_b   1.000
_cell.length_c   1.000
_cell.angle_alpha   90.00
_cell.angle_beta   90.00
_cell.angle_gamma   90.00
#
_symmetry.space_group_name_H-M   'P 1'
#
loop_
_entity.id
_entity.type
_entity.pdbx_description
1 polymer ?
#
loop_
_entity_poly.entity_id
_entity_poly.type
_entity_poly.pdbx_seq_one_letter_code
_entity_poly.pdbx_strand_id
1 'polypeptide(L)'
;MNIKIIGVGKLKEKYFRDGIAEYLKRMDKFAKVKIVEVADEKAPENLSEAEMADVKVKEGDRILGKIKDKEWVIALAIEGKQRPSEVFAKEIADLGTYGHSDITFVIGGSLGLSPAVMKRANDTLSFGKLTMPHQLMRLVLMEQIYRAFMINIGSPIINRDNVRIADWFLVDSRVSQSAGFDIDKKKRGFEHDTRNIFRPS
;
A
#
# COMPACT_ATOMS: atom_id res chain seq x y z
N MET A 1 -1.59 11.66 -14.56
CA MET A 1 -1.09 11.76 -13.16
C MET A 1 0.18 10.93 -13.03
N ASN A 2 1.14 11.38 -12.22
CA ASN A 2 2.36 10.67 -11.91
C ASN A 2 2.31 10.28 -10.44
N ILE A 3 2.46 8.98 -10.17
CA ILE A 3 2.53 8.43 -8.83
C ILE A 3 3.95 7.96 -8.59
N LYS A 4 4.53 8.38 -7.47
CA LYS A 4 5.84 7.91 -7.01
C LYS A 4 5.69 7.27 -5.65
N ILE A 5 6.33 6.13 -5.45
CA ILE A 5 6.40 5.45 -4.15
C ILE A 5 7.87 5.39 -3.76
N ILE A 6 8.24 6.07 -2.69
CA ILE A 6 9.59 6.00 -2.11
C ILE A 6 9.52 5.04 -0.92
N GLY A 7 10.30 3.97 -0.95
CA GLY A 7 10.38 2.99 0.13
C GLY A 7 11.81 2.77 0.59
N VAL A 8 12.01 2.67 1.90
CA VAL A 8 13.31 2.29 2.49
C VAL A 8 13.51 0.77 2.38
N GLY A 9 14.69 0.36 1.90
CA GLY A 9 15.10 -1.04 1.72
C GLY A 9 14.67 -1.61 0.36
N LYS A 10 15.40 -2.63 -0.12
CA LYS A 10 15.06 -3.34 -1.36
C LYS A 10 13.99 -4.42 -1.13
N LEU A 11 13.08 -4.60 -2.08
CA LEU A 11 12.19 -5.75 -2.12
C LEU A 11 12.97 -7.03 -2.46
N LYS A 12 13.26 -7.85 -1.44
CA LYS A 12 14.03 -9.10 -1.62
C LYS A 12 13.13 -10.24 -2.10
N GLU A 13 11.97 -10.35 -1.47
CA GLU A 13 11.05 -11.46 -1.69
C GLU A 13 10.38 -11.41 -3.07
N LYS A 14 10.37 -12.56 -3.77
CA LYS A 14 9.82 -12.66 -5.12
C LYS A 14 8.31 -12.38 -5.14
N TYR A 15 7.57 -12.90 -4.17
CA TYR A 15 6.11 -12.76 -4.13
C TYR A 15 5.65 -11.30 -3.95
N PHE A 16 6.38 -10.47 -3.18
CA PHE A 16 6.09 -9.04 -3.10
C PHE A 16 6.38 -8.32 -4.41
N ARG A 17 7.51 -8.65 -5.07
CA ARG A 17 7.86 -8.07 -6.38
C ARG A 17 6.82 -8.42 -7.44
N ASP A 18 6.42 -9.68 -7.52
CA ASP A 18 5.43 -10.15 -8.49
C ASP A 18 4.06 -9.50 -8.25
N GLY A 19 3.61 -9.45 -6.99
CA GLY A 19 2.34 -8.82 -6.63
C GLY A 19 2.33 -7.32 -6.99
N ILE A 20 3.41 -6.60 -6.70
CA ILE A 20 3.55 -5.18 -7.07
C ILE A 20 3.59 -5.02 -8.59
N ALA A 21 4.31 -5.89 -9.31
CA ALA A 21 4.40 -5.85 -10.76
C ALA A 21 3.03 -6.02 -11.45
N GLU A 22 2.17 -6.89 -10.92
CA GLU A 22 0.80 -7.05 -11.43
C GLU A 22 -0.01 -5.76 -11.29
N TYR A 23 0.06 -5.08 -10.13
CA TYR A 23 -0.61 -3.79 -9.96
C TYR A 23 0.02 -2.67 -10.80
N LEU A 24 1.33 -2.67 -11.01
CA LEU A 24 1.99 -1.69 -11.90
C LEU A 24 1.45 -1.81 -13.33
N LYS A 25 1.36 -3.03 -13.86
CA LYS A 25 0.78 -3.30 -15.19
C LYS A 25 -0.67 -2.86 -15.29
N ARG A 26 -1.47 -3.07 -14.24
CA ARG A 26 -2.87 -2.59 -14.19
C ARG A 26 -2.95 -1.06 -14.16
N MET A 27 -2.00 -0.43 -13.50
CA MET A 27 -1.93 1.02 -13.34
C MET A 27 -1.51 1.77 -14.61
N ASP A 28 -0.85 1.13 -15.57
CA ASP A 28 -0.39 1.77 -16.83
C ASP A 28 -1.49 2.48 -17.60
N LYS A 29 -2.75 2.03 -17.46
CA LYS A 29 -3.93 2.66 -18.10
C LYS A 29 -4.39 3.95 -17.43
N PHE A 30 -3.92 4.22 -16.20
CA PHE A 30 -4.46 5.28 -15.34
C PHE A 30 -3.41 6.33 -14.99
N ALA A 31 -2.21 5.91 -14.60
CA ALA A 31 -1.16 6.81 -14.15
C ALA A 31 0.23 6.21 -14.39
N LYS A 32 1.21 7.08 -14.56
CA LYS A 32 2.61 6.65 -14.59
C LYS A 32 3.08 6.41 -13.16
N VAL A 33 3.36 5.16 -12.81
CA VAL A 33 3.82 4.79 -11.47
C VAL A 33 5.33 4.55 -11.48
N LYS A 34 6.05 5.13 -10.52
CA LYS A 34 7.48 4.92 -10.30
C LYS A 34 7.75 4.50 -8.86
N ILE A 35 8.41 3.37 -8.69
CA ILE A 35 8.90 2.94 -7.38
C ILE A 35 10.38 3.32 -7.26
N VAL A 36 10.73 3.96 -6.15
CA VAL A 36 12.08 4.39 -5.81
C VAL A 36 12.47 3.74 -4.49
N GLU A 37 13.48 2.89 -4.53
CA GLU A 37 14.04 2.28 -3.33
C GLU A 37 15.25 3.08 -2.86
N VAL A 38 15.29 3.42 -1.58
CA VAL A 38 16.48 3.99 -0.93
C VAL A 38 17.11 2.95 -0.02
N ALA A 39 18.43 3.02 0.17
CA ALA A 39 19.14 2.08 1.04
C ALA A 39 18.66 2.22 2.49
N ASP A 40 18.34 1.07 3.09
CA ASP A 40 18.12 0.92 4.53
C ASP A 40 19.45 0.99 5.29
N GLU A 41 19.39 1.49 6.52
CA GLU A 41 20.50 1.30 7.45
C GLU A 41 20.41 -0.05 8.14
N LYS A 42 21.56 -0.59 8.51
CA LYS A 42 21.56 -1.74 9.42
C LYS A 42 21.05 -1.26 10.77
N ALA A 43 19.98 -1.89 11.25
CA ALA A 43 19.48 -1.72 12.60
C ALA A 43 19.78 -3.00 13.40
N PRO A 44 20.94 -3.09 14.09
CA PRO A 44 21.19 -4.12 15.08
C PRO A 44 20.06 -4.21 16.11
N GLU A 45 19.85 -5.38 16.71
CA GLU A 45 18.77 -5.59 17.68
C GLU A 45 18.88 -4.71 18.94
N ASN A 46 20.09 -4.26 19.28
CA ASN A 46 20.36 -3.41 20.46
C ASN A 46 20.90 -2.04 20.03
N LEU A 47 20.04 -1.17 19.50
CA LEU A 47 20.37 0.25 19.29
C LEU A 47 19.94 1.09 20.48
N SER A 48 20.78 2.04 20.88
CA SER A 48 20.39 3.13 21.76
C SER A 48 19.40 4.08 21.06
N GLU A 49 18.64 4.86 21.84
CA GLU A 49 17.71 5.84 21.28
C GLU A 49 18.39 6.85 20.34
N ALA A 50 19.63 7.23 20.65
CA ALA A 50 20.43 8.13 19.82
C ALA A 50 20.80 7.48 18.47
N GLU A 51 21.19 6.20 18.47
CA GLU A 51 21.50 5.47 17.24
C GLU A 51 20.23 5.22 16.40
N MET A 52 19.10 4.92 17.05
CA MET A 52 17.80 4.82 16.37
C MET A 52 17.40 6.14 15.71
N ALA A 53 17.68 7.28 16.35
CA ALA A 53 17.44 8.60 15.78
C ALA A 53 18.35 8.87 14.58
N ASP A 54 19.64 8.55 14.69
CA ASP A 54 20.62 8.69 13.60
C ASP A 54 20.26 7.85 12.37
N VAL A 55 19.83 6.59 12.58
CA VAL A 55 19.30 5.73 11.50
C VAL A 55 18.13 6.40 10.78
N LYS A 56 17.12 6.88 11.53
CA LYS A 56 15.97 7.56 10.93
C LYS A 56 16.40 8.80 10.15
N VAL A 57 17.34 9.59 10.65
CA VAL A 57 17.85 10.79 9.96
C VAL A 57 18.54 10.40 8.65
N LYS A 58 19.46 9.43 8.66
CA LYS A 58 20.15 8.97 7.44
C LYS A 58 19.19 8.45 6.39
N GLU A 59 18.22 7.62 6.78
CA GLU A 59 17.18 7.14 5.87
C GLU A 59 16.29 8.29 5.38
N GLY A 60 15.95 9.22 6.27
CA GLY A 60 15.18 10.42 5.97
C GLY A 60 15.84 11.32 4.94
N ASP A 61 17.15 11.55 5.05
CA ASP A 61 17.91 12.36 4.09
C ASP A 61 17.91 11.72 2.70
N ARG A 62 18.02 10.38 2.63
CA ARG A 62 17.90 9.66 1.36
C ARG A 62 16.52 9.80 0.75
N ILE A 63 15.47 9.73 1.56
CA ILE A 63 14.08 9.94 1.12
C ILE A 63 13.93 11.37 0.58
N LEU A 64 14.33 12.38 1.36
CA LEU A 64 14.21 13.80 1.00
C LEU A 64 14.97 14.11 -0.29
N GLY A 65 16.16 13.55 -0.47
CA GLY A 65 16.93 13.66 -1.72
C GLY A 65 16.27 13.04 -2.96
N LYS A 66 15.15 12.30 -2.80
CA LYS A 66 14.35 11.77 -3.90
C LYS A 66 13.02 12.51 -4.08
N ILE A 67 12.69 13.48 -3.22
CA ILE A 67 11.47 14.30 -3.30
C ILE A 67 11.80 15.61 -4.01
N LYS A 68 10.94 16.03 -4.94
CA LYS A 68 11.04 17.36 -5.57
C LYS A 68 10.11 18.36 -4.87
N ASP A 69 10.39 19.64 -5.01
CA ASP A 69 9.67 20.70 -4.30
C ASP A 69 8.17 20.74 -4.60
N LYS A 70 7.78 20.49 -5.85
CA LYS A 70 6.37 20.58 -6.30
C LYS A 70 5.55 19.32 -6.06
N GLU A 71 6.16 18.24 -5.61
CA GLU A 71 5.45 16.98 -5.38
C GLU A 71 4.57 17.06 -4.15
N TRP A 72 3.34 16.54 -4.26
CA TRP A 72 2.45 16.35 -3.12
C TRP A 72 2.86 15.09 -2.37
N VAL A 73 3.37 15.24 -1.16
CA VAL A 73 3.96 14.15 -0.38
C VAL A 73 2.98 13.61 0.65
N ILE A 74 2.71 12.31 0.61
CA ILE A 74 1.89 11.58 1.57
C ILE A 74 2.81 10.61 2.34
N ALA A 75 3.03 10.88 3.62
CA ALA A 75 3.83 10.01 4.48
C ALA A 75 2.96 8.92 5.12
N LEU A 76 3.37 7.66 4.99
CA LEU A 76 2.69 6.56 5.67
C LEU A 76 3.22 6.45 7.09
N ALA A 77 2.31 6.53 8.06
CA ALA A 77 2.60 6.46 9.48
C ALA A 77 1.41 5.87 10.25
N ILE A 78 1.66 5.16 11.35
CA ILE A 78 0.60 4.50 12.13
C ILE A 78 -0.37 5.55 12.70
N GLU A 79 0.18 6.67 13.13
CA GLU A 79 -0.50 7.88 13.63
C GLU A 79 -1.07 8.78 12.53
N GLY A 80 -0.93 8.40 11.25
CA GLY A 80 -1.50 9.12 10.12
C GLY A 80 -3.02 9.08 10.08
N LYS A 81 -3.62 9.83 9.15
CA LYS A 81 -5.08 9.84 8.99
C LYS A 81 -5.56 8.51 8.42
N GLN A 82 -6.60 7.95 9.03
CA GLN A 82 -7.33 6.80 8.49
C GLN A 82 -8.52 7.31 7.68
N ARG A 83 -8.76 6.69 6.53
CA ARG A 83 -9.85 7.07 5.63
C ARG A 83 -10.39 5.83 4.92
N PRO A 84 -11.72 5.77 4.66
CA PRO A 84 -12.30 4.80 3.75
C PRO A 84 -11.69 4.89 2.35
N SER A 85 -11.76 3.81 1.57
CA SER A 85 -11.19 3.75 0.23
C SER A 85 -11.83 4.77 -0.72
N GLU A 86 -13.11 5.09 -0.56
CA GLU A 86 -13.87 6.07 -1.34
C GLU A 86 -13.39 7.49 -1.08
N VAL A 87 -13.11 7.81 0.18
CA VAL A 87 -12.54 9.11 0.58
C VAL A 87 -11.14 9.25 0.03
N PHE A 88 -10.30 8.21 0.16
CA PHE A 88 -8.97 8.20 -0.43
C PHE A 88 -9.01 8.37 -1.96
N ALA A 89 -9.94 7.67 -2.64
CA ALA A 89 -10.12 7.79 -4.08
C ALA A 89 -10.46 9.23 -4.50
N LYS A 90 -11.41 9.84 -3.80
CA LYS A 90 -11.82 11.22 -4.03
C LYS A 90 -10.66 12.20 -3.83
N GLU A 91 -9.91 12.07 -2.74
CA GLU A 91 -8.77 12.95 -2.45
C GLU A 91 -7.70 12.87 -3.54
N ILE A 92 -7.39 11.67 -4.05
CA ILE A 92 -6.46 11.51 -5.18
C ILE A 92 -6.97 12.19 -6.46
N ALA A 93 -8.27 12.10 -6.74
CA ALA A 93 -8.88 12.79 -7.89
C ALA A 93 -8.87 14.32 -7.72
N ASP A 94 -9.19 14.79 -6.52
CA ASP A 94 -9.20 16.21 -6.17
C ASP A 94 -7.79 16.82 -6.34
N LEU A 95 -6.74 16.12 -5.88
CA LEU A 95 -5.35 16.57 -6.09
C LEU A 95 -5.04 16.81 -7.57
N GLY A 96 -5.44 15.90 -8.45
CA GLY A 96 -5.30 16.08 -9.90
C GLY A 96 -6.08 17.29 -10.43
N THR A 97 -7.30 17.50 -9.93
CA THR A 97 -8.18 18.61 -10.32
C THR A 97 -7.61 19.96 -9.90
N TYR A 98 -6.98 20.05 -8.73
CA TYR A 98 -6.33 21.26 -8.21
C TYR A 98 -4.87 21.44 -8.68
N GLY A 99 -4.44 20.70 -9.72
CA GLY A 99 -3.15 20.90 -10.38
C GLY A 99 -1.96 20.14 -9.76
N HIS A 100 -2.19 19.32 -8.74
CA HIS A 100 -1.17 18.43 -8.17
C HIS A 100 -1.10 17.12 -8.97
N SER A 101 -0.33 17.15 -10.05
CA SER A 101 -0.18 16.00 -10.95
C SER A 101 0.91 15.00 -10.54
N ASP A 102 1.80 15.38 -9.61
CA ASP A 102 2.88 14.54 -9.08
C ASP A 102 2.64 14.22 -7.59
N ILE A 103 2.19 13.00 -7.30
CA ILE A 103 1.90 12.53 -5.93
C ILE A 103 2.99 11.53 -5.51
N THR A 104 3.57 11.75 -4.34
CA THR A 104 4.63 10.91 -3.78
C THR A 104 4.22 10.30 -2.46
N PHE A 105 4.12 8.98 -2.40
CA PHE A 105 3.95 8.24 -1.17
C PHE A 105 5.29 7.83 -0.58
N VAL A 106 5.42 7.91 0.75
CA VAL A 106 6.68 7.60 1.45
C VAL A 106 6.43 6.51 2.50
N ILE A 107 7.23 5.45 2.44
CA ILE A 107 7.23 4.33 3.39
C ILE A 107 8.61 4.25 4.05
N GLY A 108 8.64 4.40 5.38
CA GLY A 108 9.85 4.33 6.18
C GLY A 108 10.43 2.93 6.34
N GLY A 109 11.60 2.86 6.98
CA GLY A 109 12.25 1.61 7.37
C GLY A 109 11.59 0.98 8.60
N SER A 110 12.29 0.07 9.26
CA SER A 110 11.82 -0.58 10.50
C SER A 110 11.58 0.39 11.65
N LEU A 111 12.35 1.50 11.70
CA LEU A 111 12.23 2.52 12.75
C LEU A 111 11.24 3.64 12.41
N GLY A 112 10.57 3.58 11.26
CA GLY A 112 9.64 4.61 10.79
C GLY A 112 10.31 5.75 10.03
N LEU A 113 9.73 6.95 10.10
CA LEU A 113 10.17 8.12 9.35
C LEU A 113 10.84 9.15 10.27
N SER A 114 11.79 9.91 9.72
CA SER A 114 12.40 11.02 10.44
C SER A 114 11.42 12.18 10.61
N PRO A 115 11.58 13.02 11.66
CA PRO A 115 10.79 14.24 11.81
C PRO A 115 10.88 15.18 10.60
N ALA A 116 12.02 15.21 9.90
CA ALA A 116 12.22 16.02 8.70
C ALA A 116 11.34 15.56 7.53
N VAL A 117 11.22 14.23 7.32
CA VAL A 117 10.32 13.67 6.31
C VAL A 117 8.85 13.96 6.67
N MET A 118 8.48 13.76 7.93
CA MET A 118 7.12 14.06 8.40
C MET A 118 6.76 15.54 8.23
N LYS A 119 7.71 16.44 8.52
CA LYS A 119 7.54 17.89 8.29
C LYS A 119 7.41 18.24 6.81
N ARG A 120 8.10 17.53 5.90
CA ARG A 120 7.98 17.73 4.46
C ARG A 120 6.65 17.20 3.91
N ALA A 121 6.03 16.23 4.56
CA ALA A 121 4.78 15.65 4.09
C ALA A 121 3.66 16.70 4.05
N ASN A 122 2.90 16.70 2.95
CA ASN A 122 1.69 17.51 2.81
C ASN A 122 0.50 16.85 3.51
N ASP A 123 0.51 15.52 3.60
CA ASP A 123 -0.50 14.74 4.31
C ASP A 123 0.09 13.46 4.90
N THR A 124 -0.64 12.82 5.81
CA THR A 124 -0.26 11.54 6.42
C THR A 124 -1.35 10.50 6.24
N LEU A 125 -0.96 9.26 6.01
CA LEU A 125 -1.88 8.14 5.77
C LEU A 125 -1.57 6.97 6.71
N SER A 126 -2.60 6.49 7.41
CA SER A 126 -2.55 5.28 8.23
C SER A 126 -3.43 4.19 7.64
N PHE A 127 -2.91 2.97 7.60
CA PHE A 127 -3.65 1.75 7.21
C PHE A 127 -4.23 1.01 8.41
N GLY A 128 -4.17 1.62 9.61
CA GLY A 128 -4.68 1.05 10.85
C GLY A 128 -3.65 1.04 11.97
N LYS A 129 -4.04 0.44 13.10
CA LYS A 129 -3.20 0.36 14.31
C LYS A 129 -2.19 -0.79 14.27
N LEU A 130 -2.37 -1.75 13.37
CA LEU A 130 -1.48 -2.89 13.25
C LEU A 130 -0.18 -2.48 12.53
N THR A 131 0.95 -2.90 13.09
CA THR A 131 2.24 -2.73 12.45
C THR A 131 2.43 -3.77 11.36
N MET A 132 2.59 -3.32 10.11
CA MET A 132 2.89 -4.17 8.97
C MET A 132 4.36 -4.03 8.57
N PRO A 133 5.04 -5.12 8.17
CA PRO A 133 6.36 -5.02 7.58
C PRO A 133 6.35 -4.08 6.36
N HIS A 134 7.34 -3.19 6.27
CA HIS A 134 7.39 -2.16 5.22
C HIS A 134 7.35 -2.72 3.79
N GLN A 135 7.80 -3.96 3.57
CA GLN A 135 7.70 -4.63 2.26
C GLN A 135 6.25 -5.01 1.93
N LEU A 136 5.50 -5.55 2.89
CA LEU A 136 4.07 -5.83 2.75
C LEU A 136 3.29 -4.53 2.54
N MET A 137 3.62 -3.48 3.30
CA MET A 137 2.97 -2.18 3.19
C MET A 137 3.07 -1.59 1.77
N ARG A 138 4.21 -1.79 1.08
CA ARG A 138 4.35 -1.37 -0.33
C ARG A 138 3.34 -2.04 -1.26
N LEU A 139 3.12 -3.34 -1.10
CA LEU A 139 2.14 -4.09 -1.90
C LEU A 139 0.71 -3.61 -1.59
N VAL A 140 0.39 -3.48 -0.30
CA VAL A 140 -0.94 -3.04 0.16
C VAL A 140 -1.25 -1.61 -0.32
N LEU A 141 -0.29 -0.69 -0.22
CA LEU A 141 -0.42 0.67 -0.75
C LEU A 141 -0.64 0.66 -2.26
N MET A 142 0.12 -0.15 -3.00
CA MET A 142 0.00 -0.23 -4.45
C MET A 142 -1.40 -0.70 -4.88
N GLU A 143 -1.96 -1.68 -4.18
CA GLU A 143 -3.34 -2.12 -4.39
C GLU A 143 -4.36 -1.02 -4.08
N GLN A 144 -4.21 -0.30 -2.96
CA GLN A 144 -5.15 0.77 -2.60
C GLN A 144 -5.08 1.96 -3.57
N ILE A 145 -3.91 2.28 -4.12
CA ILE A 145 -3.79 3.27 -5.18
C ILE A 145 -4.57 2.80 -6.42
N TYR A 146 -4.36 1.56 -6.86
CA TYR A 146 -5.14 0.99 -7.97
C TYR A 146 -6.65 1.04 -7.70
N ARG A 147 -7.08 0.66 -6.49
CA ARG A 147 -8.47 0.73 -6.04
C ARG A 147 -9.03 2.15 -6.14
N ALA A 148 -8.28 3.15 -5.71
CA ALA A 148 -8.68 4.56 -5.81
C ALA A 148 -9.00 4.96 -7.26
N PHE A 149 -8.14 4.60 -8.23
CA PHE A 149 -8.40 4.89 -9.64
C PHE A 149 -9.62 4.13 -10.17
N MET A 150 -9.80 2.87 -9.77
CA MET A 150 -10.95 2.06 -10.17
C MET A 150 -12.29 2.59 -9.63
N ILE A 151 -12.31 3.13 -8.41
CA ILE A 151 -13.47 3.83 -7.84
C ILE A 151 -13.78 5.08 -8.65
N ASN A 152 -12.76 5.89 -8.96
CA ASN A 152 -12.92 7.17 -9.67
C ASN A 152 -13.47 7.02 -11.10
N ILE A 153 -13.24 5.88 -11.76
CA ILE A 153 -13.85 5.59 -13.08
C ILE A 153 -15.25 4.95 -12.98
N GLY A 154 -15.79 4.79 -11.77
CA GLY A 154 -17.11 4.19 -11.54
C GLY A 154 -17.18 2.68 -11.75
N SER A 155 -16.06 1.94 -11.55
CA SER A 155 -16.06 0.50 -11.76
C SER A 155 -17.02 -0.23 -10.80
N PRO A 156 -18.00 -1.03 -11.31
CA PRO A 156 -19.01 -1.68 -10.48
C PRO A 156 -18.47 -2.81 -9.60
N ILE A 157 -17.22 -3.24 -9.81
CA ILE A 157 -16.56 -4.27 -9.01
C ILE A 157 -16.21 -3.74 -7.60
N ILE A 158 -16.11 -2.42 -7.43
CA ILE A 158 -15.60 -1.80 -6.20
C ILE A 158 -16.62 -0.84 -5.54
N ASN A 159 -17.59 -0.30 -6.28
CA ASN A 159 -18.70 0.50 -5.72
C ASN A 159 -19.80 -0.39 -5.10
N ARG A 160 -19.50 -1.05 -3.98
CA ARG A 160 -20.55 -1.59 -3.10
C ARG A 160 -20.38 -0.99 -1.72
N ASP A 161 -21.26 -0.05 -1.40
CA ASP A 161 -21.30 0.81 -0.21
C ASP A 161 -21.42 0.06 1.15
N ASN A 162 -21.15 -1.24 1.20
CA ASN A 162 -21.15 -2.08 2.39
C ASN A 162 -20.32 -3.35 2.15
N VAL A 163 -19.00 -3.23 2.17
CA VAL A 163 -18.09 -4.38 2.01
C VAL A 163 -18.13 -5.22 3.28
N ARG A 164 -18.81 -6.38 3.23
CA ARG A 164 -18.71 -7.42 4.27
C ARG A 164 -17.39 -8.17 4.07
N ILE A 165 -16.88 -8.84 5.11
CA ILE A 165 -15.66 -9.67 5.03
C ILE A 165 -15.72 -10.68 3.86
N ALA A 166 -16.91 -11.13 3.46
CA ALA A 166 -17.10 -12.01 2.30
C ALA A 166 -16.81 -11.35 0.93
N ASP A 167 -16.98 -10.03 0.81
CA ASP A 167 -16.74 -9.30 -0.44
C ASP A 167 -15.23 -9.09 -0.72
N TRP A 168 -14.37 -9.25 0.30
CA TRP A 168 -12.91 -9.26 0.12
C TRP A 168 -12.44 -10.39 -0.81
N PHE A 169 -13.13 -11.53 -0.80
CA PHE A 169 -12.73 -12.70 -1.60
C PHE A 169 -13.26 -12.66 -3.04
N LEU A 170 -14.28 -11.85 -3.32
CA LEU A 170 -14.91 -11.78 -4.65
C LEU A 170 -14.24 -10.77 -5.60
N VAL A 171 -13.42 -9.85 -5.07
CA VAL A 171 -12.64 -8.90 -5.87
C VAL A 171 -11.55 -9.62 -6.70
N ASP A 172 -11.23 -10.88 -6.39
CA ASP A 172 -9.98 -11.50 -6.84
C ASP A 172 -10.09 -12.87 -7.52
N SER A 173 -11.22 -13.18 -8.17
CA SER A 173 -11.37 -14.41 -8.96
C SER A 173 -10.50 -14.45 -10.24
N ARG A 174 -9.91 -13.32 -10.64
CA ARG A 174 -9.03 -13.24 -11.84
C ARG A 174 -7.53 -13.18 -11.53
N VAL A 175 -7.10 -12.67 -10.37
CA VAL A 175 -5.67 -12.75 -9.95
C VAL A 175 -5.29 -14.19 -9.60
N SER A 176 -6.20 -14.90 -8.94
CA SER A 176 -6.02 -16.30 -8.59
C SER A 176 -5.83 -17.22 -9.80
N GLN A 177 -6.57 -16.97 -10.90
CA GLN A 177 -6.38 -17.68 -12.17
C GLN A 177 -5.02 -17.37 -12.82
N SER A 178 -4.52 -16.13 -12.75
CA SER A 178 -3.19 -15.78 -13.28
C SER A 178 -2.02 -16.26 -12.42
N ALA A 179 -2.24 -16.52 -11.13
CA ALA A 179 -1.23 -17.01 -10.19
C ALA A 179 -1.25 -18.55 -10.02
N GLY A 180 -2.08 -19.27 -10.78
CA GLY A 180 -2.20 -20.74 -10.69
C GLY A 180 -2.87 -21.25 -9.40
N PHE A 181 -3.52 -20.37 -8.62
CA PHE A 181 -4.31 -20.77 -7.46
C PHE A 181 -5.73 -21.12 -7.93
N ASP A 182 -5.98 -22.41 -8.16
CA ASP A 182 -7.29 -22.95 -8.50
C ASP A 182 -8.20 -22.95 -7.25
N ILE A 183 -8.94 -21.84 -7.05
CA ILE A 183 -9.89 -21.66 -5.94
C ILE A 183 -11.10 -22.61 -6.08
N ASP A 184 -11.46 -23.01 -7.31
CA ASP A 184 -12.65 -23.84 -7.57
C ASP A 184 -12.47 -25.31 -7.17
N LYS A 185 -11.23 -25.80 -7.07
CA LYS A 185 -10.97 -27.13 -6.48
C LYS A 185 -11.18 -27.18 -4.96
N LYS A 186 -10.98 -26.07 -4.22
CA LYS A 186 -11.20 -26.05 -2.76
C LYS A 186 -12.66 -25.88 -2.36
N LYS A 187 -13.49 -25.23 -3.18
CA LYS A 187 -14.94 -25.11 -2.93
C LYS A 187 -15.64 -26.47 -2.84
N ARG A 188 -15.27 -27.40 -3.72
CA ARG A 188 -15.84 -28.77 -3.73
C ARG A 188 -15.43 -29.63 -2.51
N GLY A 189 -14.34 -29.29 -1.82
CA GLY A 189 -13.93 -29.96 -0.58
C GLY A 189 -14.59 -29.37 0.67
N PHE A 190 -14.78 -28.04 0.71
CA PHE A 190 -15.31 -27.35 1.90
C PHE A 190 -16.83 -27.48 2.07
N GLU A 191 -17.61 -27.59 0.99
CA GLU A 191 -19.07 -27.83 1.04
C GLU A 191 -19.43 -29.27 1.47
N HIS A 192 -18.45 -30.18 1.45
CA HIS A 192 -18.66 -31.56 1.88
C HIS A 192 -18.40 -31.77 3.36
N ASP A 193 -17.56 -30.93 3.99
CA ASP A 193 -17.10 -31.10 5.38
C ASP A 193 -17.93 -30.29 6.39
N THR A 194 -18.56 -29.18 5.98
CA THR A 194 -19.37 -28.33 6.89
C THR A 194 -20.75 -28.91 7.19
N ARG A 195 -21.23 -29.91 6.44
CA ARG A 195 -22.53 -30.55 6.68
C ARG A 195 -22.56 -31.54 7.85
N ASN A 196 -21.41 -31.90 8.43
CA ASN A 196 -21.33 -32.83 9.56
C ASN A 196 -21.00 -32.19 10.91
N ILE A 197 -20.74 -30.88 10.97
CA ILE A 197 -20.25 -30.22 12.19
C ILE A 197 -21.38 -29.59 13.02
N PHE A 198 -22.58 -29.42 12.44
CA PHE A 198 -23.77 -28.90 13.15
C PHE A 198 -24.95 -29.86 13.00
N ARG A 199 -24.96 -30.95 13.78
CA ARG A 199 -26.20 -31.61 14.19
C ARG A 199 -26.31 -31.52 15.71
N PRO A 200 -27.34 -30.86 16.27
CA PRO A 200 -27.59 -30.91 17.69
C PRO A 200 -28.08 -32.32 18.07
N SER A 201 -27.56 -32.83 19.19
CA SER A 201 -28.01 -34.04 19.88
C SER A 201 -29.41 -33.88 20.46
#